data_AF-A0A7W0LGX9-F1
#
_entry.id   AF-A0A7W0LGX9-F1
#
_cell.length_a   1.000
_cell.length_b   1.000
_cell.length_c   1.000
_cell.angle_alpha   90.00
_cell.angle_beta   90.00
_cell.angle_gamma   90.00
#
_symmetry.space_group_name_H-M   'P 1'
#
loop_
_entity.id
_entity.type
_entity.pdbx_description
1 polymer ?
#
loop_
_entity_poly.entity_id
_entity_poly.type
_entity_poly.pdbx_seq_one_letter_code
_entity_poly.pdbx_strand_id
1 'polypeptide(L)'
;MTRAEAEDTARTQAREHPDRKTHRWMAQEQADGSWTVVKIRMPPGMRVDPLKTTTEAKPKPAQPDDPRTSYDRGVGGPWIG
;
A
#
# COMPACT_ATOMS: atom_id res chain seq x y z
N MET A 1 -16.73 -12.66 17.89
CA MET A 1 -16.67 -12.51 16.42
C MET A 1 -15.46 -13.26 15.92
N THR A 2 -15.64 -14.06 14.87
CA THR A 2 -14.52 -14.61 14.10
C THR A 2 -13.97 -13.55 13.14
N ARG A 3 -12.74 -13.76 12.65
CA ARG A 3 -12.12 -12.92 11.64
C ARG A 3 -13.02 -12.71 10.42
N ALA A 4 -13.59 -13.79 9.89
CA ALA A 4 -14.43 -13.75 8.70
C ALA A 4 -15.70 -12.92 8.92
N GLU A 5 -16.34 -13.06 10.09
CA GLU A 5 -17.50 -12.23 10.45
C GLU A 5 -17.12 -10.75 10.61
N ALA A 6 -15.94 -10.45 11.16
CA ALA A 6 -15.45 -9.08 11.29
C ALA A 6 -15.14 -8.43 9.95
N GLU A 7 -14.57 -9.18 9.00
CA GLU A 7 -14.31 -8.69 7.66
C GLU A 7 -15.62 -8.43 6.89
N ASP A 8 -16.61 -9.32 7.00
CA ASP A 8 -17.92 -9.13 6.39
C ASP A 8 -18.64 -7.90 6.98
N THR A 9 -18.67 -7.79 8.30
CA THR A 9 -19.27 -6.65 9.00
C THR A 9 -18.58 -5.33 8.63
N ALA A 10 -17.25 -5.33 8.56
CA ALA A 10 -16.48 -4.15 8.13
C ALA A 10 -16.80 -3.76 6.68
N ARG A 11 -16.96 -4.74 5.78
CA ARG A 11 -17.33 -4.51 4.37
C ARG A 11 -18.73 -3.93 4.24
N THR A 12 -19.68 -4.44 5.01
CA THR A 12 -21.06 -3.94 5.08
C THR A 12 -21.08 -2.50 5.57
N GLN A 13 -20.39 -2.21 6.68
CA GLN A 13 -20.26 -0.85 7.21
C GLN A 13 -19.58 0.11 6.23
N ALA A 14 -18.56 -0.34 5.50
CA ALA A 14 -17.90 0.47 4.48
C ALA A 14 -18.82 0.83 3.29
N ARG A 15 -19.88 0.07 3.04
CA ARG A 15 -20.84 0.32 1.95
C ARG A 15 -22.02 1.17 2.41
N GLU A 16 -22.58 0.85 3.57
CA GLU A 16 -23.87 1.39 4.00
C GLU A 16 -23.74 2.65 4.87
N HIS A 17 -22.62 2.84 5.56
CA HIS A 17 -22.51 3.91 6.55
C HIS A 17 -22.43 5.31 5.88
N PRO A 18 -23.12 6.33 6.42
CA PRO A 18 -23.09 7.70 5.87
C PRO A 18 -21.67 8.28 5.81
N ASP A 19 -20.85 7.96 6.81
CA ASP A 19 -19.43 8.34 6.90
C ASP A 19 -18.47 7.57 5.98
N ARG A 20 -18.96 6.75 5.04
CA ARG A 20 -18.10 5.97 4.12
C ARG A 20 -17.10 6.77 3.28
N LYS A 21 -17.28 8.08 3.19
CA LYS A 21 -16.36 8.99 2.49
C LYS A 21 -15.30 9.60 3.40
N THR A 22 -15.47 9.53 4.72
CA THR A 22 -14.62 10.19 5.73
C THR A 22 -13.98 9.19 6.68
N HIS A 23 -14.56 8.00 6.81
CA HIS A 23 -14.11 6.95 7.70
C HIS A 23 -14.01 5.62 6.97
N ARG A 24 -13.12 4.76 7.46
CA ARG A 24 -12.88 3.40 6.98
C ARG A 24 -13.14 2.40 8.08
N TRP A 25 -13.79 1.28 7.75
CA TRP A 25 -14.00 0.16 8.67
C TRP A 25 -13.01 -0.94 8.33
N MET A 26 -12.34 -1.46 9.35
CA MET A 26 -11.42 -2.58 9.21
C MET A 26 -11.66 -3.60 10.33
N ALA A 27 -11.52 -4.87 9.99
CA ALA A 27 -11.45 -5.93 10.97
C ALA A 27 -10.07 -5.86 11.65
N GLN A 28 -10.05 -5.78 12.97
CA GLN A 28 -8.83 -5.77 13.76
C GLN A 28 -8.91 -6.85 14.84
N GLU A 29 -7.82 -7.59 14.98
CA GLU A 29 -7.61 -8.50 16.09
C GLU A 29 -7.18 -7.70 17.34
N GLN A 30 -7.90 -7.91 18.43
CA GLN A 30 -7.62 -7.31 19.72
C GLN A 30 -6.59 -8.14 20.49
N ALA A 31 -5.96 -7.54 21.50
CA ALA A 31 -4.98 -8.22 22.35
C ALA A 31 -5.51 -9.49 23.05
N ASP A 32 -6.84 -9.58 23.19
CA ASP A 32 -7.55 -10.73 23.78
C ASP A 32 -7.84 -11.85 22.77
N GLY A 33 -7.34 -11.75 21.53
CA GLY A 33 -7.61 -12.70 20.44
C GLY A 33 -9.01 -12.58 19.83
N SER A 34 -9.81 -11.62 20.29
CA SER A 34 -11.14 -11.32 19.74
C SER A 34 -11.03 -10.41 18.52
N TRP A 35 -11.85 -10.68 17.49
CA TRP A 35 -11.94 -9.82 16.32
C TRP A 35 -13.03 -8.79 16.49
N THR A 36 -12.71 -7.53 16.17
CA THR A 36 -13.66 -6.41 16.22
C THR A 36 -13.58 -5.56 14.97
N VAL A 37 -14.60 -4.74 14.73
CA VAL A 37 -14.62 -3.78 13.62
C VAL A 37 -14.28 -2.41 14.14
N VAL A 38 -13.18 -1.83 13.67
CA VAL A 38 -12.74 -0.48 14.06
C VAL A 38 -13.05 0.55 12.99
N LYS A 39 -13.53 1.71 13.43
CA LYS A 39 -13.80 2.89 12.57
C LYS A 39 -12.60 3.82 12.63
N ILE A 40 -11.94 4.03 11.50
CA ILE A 40 -10.75 4.87 11.38
C ILE A 40 -11.11 6.13 10.61
N ARG A 41 -10.90 7.29 11.22
CA ARG A 41 -11.09 8.58 10.56
C ARG A 41 -9.96 8.82 9.57
N MET A 42 -10.32 9.11 8.32
CA MET A 42 -9.34 9.39 7.28
C MET A 42 -9.03 10.90 7.26
N PRO A 43 -7.74 11.31 7.23
CA PRO A 43 -7.39 12.70 7.07
C PRO A 43 -7.90 13.25 5.72
N PRO A 44 -8.22 14.56 5.66
CA PRO A 44 -8.72 15.18 4.44
C PRO A 44 -7.68 15.06 3.32
N GLY A 45 -8.10 14.58 2.14
CA GLY A 45 -7.24 14.37 0.96
C GLY A 45 -6.85 12.92 0.69
N MET A 46 -7.07 12.00 1.63
CA MET A 46 -6.87 10.56 1.39
C MET A 46 -8.15 9.95 0.80
N ARG A 47 -8.07 9.39 -0.42
CA ARG A 47 -9.22 8.72 -1.06
C ARG A 47 -9.64 7.51 -0.23
N VAL A 48 -10.91 7.46 0.15
CA VAL A 48 -11.53 6.32 0.85
C VAL A 48 -12.02 5.24 -0.14
N ASP A 49 -11.98 5.55 -1.44
CA ASP A 49 -12.19 4.54 -2.49
C ASP A 49 -11.20 3.39 -2.33
N PRO A 50 -11.64 2.13 -2.51
CA PRO A 50 -10.72 1.01 -2.57
C PRO A 50 -9.68 1.31 -3.64
N LEU A 51 -8.40 1.24 -3.28
CA LEU A 51 -7.31 1.21 -4.24
C LEU A 51 -7.65 0.11 -5.26
N LYS A 52 -7.91 0.53 -6.49
CA LYS A 52 -8.15 -0.38 -7.62
C LYS A 52 -6.98 -1.35 -7.69
N THR A 53 -7.26 -2.60 -8.07
CA THR A 53 -6.33 -3.72 -8.29
C THR A 53 -4.86 -3.31 -8.25
N THR A 54 -4.14 -3.77 -7.22
CA THR A 54 -2.68 -3.74 -7.17
C THR A 54 -2.15 -4.47 -8.40
N THR A 55 -1.78 -3.70 -9.43
CA THR A 55 -0.96 -4.22 -10.51
C THR A 55 0.41 -4.48 -9.92
N GLU A 56 0.79 -5.75 -9.79
CA GLU A 56 2.17 -6.14 -9.50
C GLU A 56 3.08 -5.46 -10.53
N ALA A 57 4.06 -4.70 -10.03
CA ALA A 57 5.06 -4.11 -10.89
C ALA A 57 5.87 -5.24 -11.52
N LYS A 58 5.86 -5.32 -12.86
CA LYS A 58 6.74 -6.23 -13.59
C LYS A 58 8.20 -6.01 -13.15
N PRO A 59 9.01 -7.06 -12.97
CA PRO A 59 10.40 -6.92 -12.55
C PRO A 59 11.14 -6.01 -13.52
N LYS A 60 11.93 -5.07 -12.97
CA LYS A 60 12.76 -4.16 -13.74
C LYS A 60 13.67 -4.98 -14.66
N PRO A 61 13.66 -4.76 -15.99
CA PRO A 61 14.57 -5.47 -16.89
C PRO A 61 16.02 -5.24 -16.45
N ALA A 62 16.86 -6.26 -16.60
CA ALA A 62 18.27 -6.17 -16.27
C ALA A 62 18.89 -4.96 -16.96
N GLN A 63 19.59 -4.12 -16.18
CA GLN A 63 20.31 -2.97 -16.72
C GLN A 63 21.32 -3.53 -17.75
N PRO A 64 21.36 -3.00 -18.99
CA PRO A 64 22.38 -3.41 -19.96
C PRO A 64 23.77 -3.15 -19.36
N ASP A 65 24.69 -4.08 -19.61
CA ASP A 65 26.07 -3.98 -19.13
C ASP A 65 26.68 -2.67 -19.64
N ASP A 66 27.18 -1.84 -18.72
CA ASP A 66 27.78 -0.56 -19.06
C ASP A 66 29.05 -0.84 -19.90
N PRO A 67 29.17 -0.33 -21.13
CA PRO A 67 30.28 -0.65 -22.02
C PRO A 67 31.62 -0.09 -21.54
N ARG A 68 31.65 0.66 -20.43
CA ARG A 68 32.90 1.08 -19.80
C ARG A 68 33.53 -0.09 -19.07
N THR A 69 34.79 -0.32 -19.43
CA THR A 69 35.68 -1.25 -18.71
C THR A 69 35.77 -0.85 -17.23
N SER A 70 36.03 -1.81 -16.34
CA SER A 70 36.16 -1.55 -14.88
C SER A 70 37.21 -0.48 -14.56
N TYR A 71 38.20 -0.26 -15.44
CA TYR A 71 39.23 0.76 -15.29
C TYR A 71 38.67 2.18 -15.51
N ASP A 72 37.73 2.35 -16.44
CA ASP A 72 37.12 3.64 -16.80
C ASP A 72 36.00 4.08 -15.85
N ARG A 73 35.51 3.17 -15.00
CA ARG A 73 34.36 3.44 -14.12
C ARG A 73 34.73 4.27 -12.88
N GLY A 74 36.00 4.27 -12.47
CA GLY A 74 36.51 4.98 -11.29
C GLY A 74 37.38 6.20 -11.58
N VAL A 75 37.74 6.44 -12.84
CA VAL A 75 38.54 7.58 -13.27
C VAL A 75 37.58 8.62 -13.83
N GLY A 76 37.31 9.69 -13.07
CA GLY A 76 36.57 10.85 -13.58
C GLY A 76 37.20 11.28 -14.89
N GLY A 77 36.48 11.10 -16.00
CA GLY A 77 36.99 11.38 -17.34
C GLY A 77 37.46 12.84 -17.49
N PRO A 78 38.22 13.14 -18.57
CA PRO A 78 38.97 14.40 -18.75
C PRO A 78 38.11 15.67 -18.95
N TRP A 79 36.81 15.63 -18.67
CA TRP A 79 35.86 16.74 -18.82
C TRP A 79 35.52 17.44 -17.50
N ILE A 80 36.30 17.22 -16.44
CA ILE A 80 36.36 18.13 -15.28
C ILE A 80 37.62 18.97 -15.47
N GLY A 81 37.49 19.99 -16.31
CA GLY A 81 38.45 21.08 -16.50
C GLY A 81 37.65 22.38 -16.57
#